data_AF-A0A920BML8-F1
#
_entry.id   AF-A0A920BML8-F1
#
_cell.length_a   1.000
_cell.length_b   1.000
_cell.length_c   1.000
_cell.angle_alpha   90.00
_cell.angle_beta   90.00
_cell.angle_gamma   90.00
#
_symmetry.space_group_name_H-M   'P 1'
#
loop_
_entity.id
_entity.type
_entity.pdbx_description
1 polymer ?
#
loop_
_entity_poly.entity_id
_entity_poly.type
_entity_poly.pdbx_seq_one_letter_code
_entity_poly.pdbx_strand_id
1 'polypeptide(L)'
;MKQTVWYFSVAQVLCIGTTEKELERRSAKIGRDLSELRENGVAGTLDEARERIKSFQQLGVSRMYFQVLDEDDLDHVSLLSELLDEFTEVEENA
;
A
#
# COMPACT_ATOMS: atom_id res chain seq x y z
N MET A 1 -22.56 15.20 25.13
CA MET A 1 -22.79 14.34 23.96
C MET A 1 -21.42 13.91 23.47
N LYS A 2 -21.10 12.61 23.39
CA LYS A 2 -19.82 12.17 22.81
C LYS A 2 -19.97 12.23 21.28
N GLN A 3 -19.08 12.94 20.61
CA GLN A 3 -19.01 12.96 19.15
C GLN A 3 -18.58 11.55 18.68
N THR A 4 -19.36 10.92 17.80
CA THR A 4 -18.91 9.68 17.14
C THR A 4 -17.97 10.07 16.00
N VAL A 5 -16.72 9.62 16.08
CA VAL A 5 -15.74 9.76 15.00
C VAL A 5 -15.78 8.50 14.12
N TRP A 6 -15.85 8.69 12.81
CA TRP A 6 -15.82 7.61 11.82
C TRP A 6 -14.42 7.52 11.22
N TYR A 7 -13.87 6.31 11.17
CA TYR A 7 -12.58 6.04 10.53
C TYR A 7 -12.80 5.19 9.28
N PHE A 8 -12.32 5.66 8.13
CA PHE A 8 -12.33 4.88 6.91
C PHE A 8 -11.03 4.08 6.78
N SER A 9 -11.17 2.82 6.38
CA SER A 9 -10.04 1.94 6.10
C SER A 9 -10.19 1.26 4.76
N VAL A 10 -9.07 0.95 4.11
CA VAL A 10 -9.04 0.13 2.89
C VAL A 10 -8.02 -1.00 3.03
N ALA A 11 -8.27 -2.10 2.33
CA ALA A 11 -7.33 -3.20 2.18
C ALA A 11 -6.87 -3.25 0.72
N GLN A 12 -5.56 -3.34 0.49
CA GLN A 12 -4.96 -3.29 -0.84
C GLN A 12 -3.93 -4.41 -0.98
N VAL A 13 -3.96 -5.12 -2.10
CA VAL A 13 -2.85 -6.02 -2.45
C VAL A 13 -1.62 -5.16 -2.68
N LEU A 14 -0.53 -5.51 -2.01
CA LEU A 14 0.76 -4.87 -2.20
C LEU A 14 1.55 -5.65 -3.24
N CYS A 15 2.11 -4.96 -4.23
CA CYS A 15 3.10 -5.53 -5.15
C CYS A 15 4.01 -4.41 -5.65
N ILE A 16 4.95 -3.99 -4.80
CA ILE A 16 5.88 -2.89 -5.09
C ILE A 16 7.26 -3.43 -5.48
N GLY A 17 8.08 -2.61 -6.12
CA GLY A 17 9.42 -3.00 -6.56
C GLY A 17 10.25 -1.83 -7.05
N THR A 18 11.56 -2.02 -7.11
CA THR A 18 12.52 -1.01 -7.60
C THR A 18 12.82 -1.15 -9.09
N THR A 19 12.44 -2.29 -9.69
CA THR A 19 12.61 -2.59 -11.11
C THR A 19 11.40 -3.34 -11.66
N GLU A 20 11.17 -3.24 -12.97
CA GLU A 20 10.06 -3.97 -13.62
C GLU A 20 10.20 -5.49 -13.46
N LYS A 21 11.43 -6.02 -13.53
CA LYS A 21 11.69 -7.45 -13.33
C LYS A 21 11.32 -7.94 -11.93
N GLU A 22 11.53 -7.12 -10.91
CA GLU A 22 11.14 -7.42 -9.54
C GLU A 22 9.61 -7.46 -9.41
N LEU A 23 8.92 -6.49 -10.04
CA LEU A 23 7.46 -6.42 -10.09
C LEU A 23 6.85 -7.64 -10.79
N GLU A 24 7.35 -7.99 -11.97
CA GLU A 24 6.94 -9.19 -12.73
C GLU A 24 7.14 -10.47 -11.91
N ARG A 25 8.30 -10.60 -11.24
CA ARG A 25 8.58 -11.76 -10.38
C ARG A 25 7.57 -11.85 -9.24
N ARG A 26 7.30 -10.74 -8.54
CA ARG A 26 6.38 -10.68 -7.40
C ARG A 26 4.94 -10.97 -7.82
N SER A 27 4.46 -10.35 -8.90
CA SER A 27 3.11 -10.58 -9.41
C SER A 27 2.91 -12.02 -9.85
N ALA A 28 3.89 -12.60 -10.57
CA ALA A 28 3.83 -13.99 -11.02
C ALA A 28 3.83 -14.98 -9.84
N LYS A 29 4.61 -14.72 -8.79
CA LYS A 29 4.70 -15.55 -7.58
C LYS A 29 3.37 -15.67 -6.83
N ILE A 30 2.54 -14.63 -6.87
CA ILE A 30 1.19 -14.61 -6.29
C ILE A 30 0.10 -14.95 -7.33
N GLY A 31 0.48 -15.29 -8.57
CA GLY A 31 -0.43 -15.70 -9.64
C GLY A 31 -1.35 -14.60 -10.17
N ARG A 32 -0.92 -13.33 -10.12
CA ARG A 32 -1.70 -12.18 -10.58
C ARG A 32 -0.99 -11.41 -11.69
N ASP A 33 -1.80 -10.78 -12.54
CA ASP A 33 -1.30 -9.93 -13.61
C ASP A 33 -0.84 -8.58 -13.05
N LEU A 34 0.32 -8.08 -13.51
CA LEU A 34 0.90 -6.84 -12.98
C LEU A 34 0.09 -5.60 -13.35
N SER A 35 -0.52 -5.56 -14.54
CA SER A 35 -1.34 -4.42 -14.97
C SER A 35 -2.63 -4.34 -14.17
N GLU A 36 -3.26 -5.48 -13.89
CA GLU A 36 -4.43 -5.56 -13.02
C GLU A 36 -4.09 -5.14 -11.58
N LEU A 37 -2.91 -5.53 -11.06
CA LEU A 37 -2.44 -5.11 -9.75
C LEU A 37 -2.21 -3.60 -9.69
N ARG A 38 -1.60 -2.99 -10.72
CA ARG A 38 -1.43 -1.54 -10.83
C ARG A 38 -2.77 -0.81 -10.88
N GLU A 39 -3.79 -1.40 -11.49
CA GLU A 39 -5.14 -0.82 -11.56
C GLU A 39 -5.91 -0.93 -10.24
N ASN A 40 -5.84 -2.07 -9.55
CA ASN A 40 -6.75 -2.36 -8.43
C ASN A 40 -6.10 -2.36 -7.04
N GLY A 41 -4.77 -2.42 -6.96
CA GLY A 41 -4.02 -2.49 -5.72
C GLY A 41 -3.07 -1.31 -5.50
N VAL A 42 -2.15 -1.49 -4.54
CA VAL A 42 -0.97 -0.65 -4.37
C VAL A 42 0.21 -1.41 -4.96
N ALA A 43 0.46 -1.17 -6.25
CA ALA A 43 1.44 -1.91 -7.01
C ALA A 43 2.20 -1.00 -7.99
N GLY A 44 3.46 -1.35 -8.23
CA GLY A 44 4.37 -0.58 -9.07
C GLY A 44 5.61 -0.08 -8.33
N THR A 45 6.25 0.93 -8.90
CA THR A 45 7.35 1.67 -8.27
C THR A 45 6.89 2.34 -6.96
N LEU A 46 7.84 2.76 -6.12
CA LEU A 46 7.52 3.50 -4.90
C LEU A 46 6.72 4.78 -5.20
N ASP A 47 7.01 5.49 -6.30
CA ASP A 47 6.28 6.69 -6.68
C ASP A 47 4.81 6.38 -7.07
N GLU A 48 4.58 5.35 -7.88
CA GLU A 48 3.22 4.87 -8.22
C GLU A 48 2.45 4.44 -6.95
N ALA A 49 3.13 3.74 -6.03
CA ALA A 49 2.54 3.32 -4.77
C ALA A 49 2.17 4.51 -3.87
N ARG A 50 3.04 5.52 -3.75
CA ARG A 50 2.77 6.77 -3.01
C ARG A 50 1.59 7.52 -3.60
N GLU A 51 1.52 7.64 -4.93
CA GLU A 51 0.39 8.28 -5.61
C GLU A 51 -0.93 7.57 -5.30
N ARG A 52 -0.93 6.23 -5.37
CA ARG A 52 -2.10 5.42 -5.02
C ARG A 52 -2.51 5.60 -3.55
N ILE A 53 -1.56 5.55 -2.62
CA ILE A 53 -1.82 5.78 -1.18
C ILE A 53 -2.47 7.16 -0.96
N LYS A 54 -1.89 8.21 -1.56
CA LYS A 54 -2.42 9.58 -1.50
C LYS A 54 -3.84 9.70 -2.05
N SER A 55 -4.17 8.97 -3.12
CA SER A 55 -5.53 8.97 -3.66
C SER A 55 -6.56 8.42 -2.65
N PHE A 56 -6.21 7.42 -1.84
CA PHE A 56 -7.09 6.92 -0.78
C PHE A 56 -7.21 7.91 0.36
N GLN A 57 -6.09 8.53 0.75
CA GLN A 57 -6.07 9.56 1.80
C GLN A 57 -6.94 10.77 1.42
N GLN A 58 -6.93 11.19 0.15
CA GLN A 58 -7.82 12.24 -0.37
C GLN A 58 -9.31 11.89 -0.25
N LEU A 59 -9.66 10.60 -0.20
CA LEU A 59 -11.02 10.12 0.04
C LEU A 59 -11.36 10.00 1.54
N GLY A 60 -10.45 10.41 2.43
CA GLY A 60 -10.63 10.38 3.89
C GLY A 60 -10.23 9.06 4.55
N VAL A 61 -9.51 8.18 3.84
CA VAL A 61 -8.98 6.94 4.41
C VAL A 61 -7.82 7.27 5.35
N SER A 62 -7.94 6.86 6.61
CA SER A 62 -6.92 7.07 7.65
C SER A 62 -6.22 5.78 8.08
N ARG A 63 -6.62 4.63 7.52
CA ARG A 63 -6.01 3.33 7.80
C ARG A 63 -5.92 2.48 6.54
N MET A 64 -4.73 1.94 6.27
CA MET A 64 -4.51 1.02 5.16
C MET A 64 -4.00 -0.33 5.66
N TYR A 65 -4.54 -1.41 5.09
CA TYR A 65 -4.06 -2.77 5.29
C TYR A 65 -3.41 -3.26 4.00
N PHE A 66 -2.10 -3.49 4.04
CA PHE A 66 -1.36 -4.03 2.92
C PHE A 66 -1.35 -5.56 2.97
N GLN A 67 -1.89 -6.19 1.92
CA GLN A 67 -1.90 -7.63 1.77
C GLN A 67 -0.64 -8.04 1.01
N VAL A 68 0.35 -8.54 1.75
CA VAL A 68 1.54 -9.20 1.20
C VAL A 68 1.19 -10.68 1.03
N LEU A 69 1.00 -11.12 -0.21
CA LEU A 69 0.50 -12.47 -0.51
C LEU A 69 1.61 -13.50 -0.75
N ASP A 70 2.87 -13.07 -0.81
CA ASP A 70 4.05 -13.94 -0.76
C ASP A 70 4.74 -13.74 0.59
N GLU A 71 4.44 -14.63 1.55
CA GLU A 71 4.93 -14.53 2.93
C GLU A 71 6.46 -14.72 3.05
N ASP A 72 7.09 -15.31 2.03
CA ASP A 72 8.53 -15.56 1.99
C ASP A 72 9.34 -14.34 1.49
N ASP A 73 8.70 -13.34 0.86
CA ASP A 73 9.38 -12.16 0.29
C ASP A 73 9.59 -11.07 1.34
N LEU A 74 10.53 -11.32 2.26
CA LEU A 74 10.88 -10.36 3.32
C LEU A 74 11.48 -9.05 2.78
N ASP A 75 12.07 -9.08 1.58
CA ASP A 75 12.56 -7.88 0.90
C ASP A 75 11.39 -6.98 0.47
N HIS A 76 10.24 -7.56 0.13
CA HIS A 76 9.01 -6.80 -0.19
C HIS A 76 8.46 -6.08 1.04
N VAL A 77 8.46 -6.77 2.19
CA VAL A 77 8.08 -6.18 3.47
C VAL A 77 9.07 -5.10 3.90
N SER A 78 10.36 -5.32 3.65
CA SER A 78 11.39 -4.32 3.93
C SER A 78 11.21 -3.08 3.03
N LEU A 79 10.93 -3.27 1.75
CA LEU A 79 10.68 -2.19 0.80
C LEU A 79 9.42 -1.38 1.14
N LEU A 80 8.40 -2.01 1.75
CA LEU A 80 7.21 -1.30 2.25
C LEU A 80 7.59 -0.22 3.28
N SER A 81 8.69 -0.37 4.03
CA SER A 81 9.12 0.62 5.01
C SER A 81 9.38 2.01 4.39
N GLU A 82 9.79 2.07 3.12
CA GLU A 82 10.01 3.30 2.35
C GLU A 82 8.73 4.09 2.06
N LEU A 83 7.56 3.51 2.36
CA LEU A 83 6.24 4.14 2.19
C LEU A 83 5.64 4.62 3.52
N LEU A 84 6.27 4.32 4.66
CA LEU A 84 5.70 4.61 5.98
C LEU A 84 5.65 6.11 6.30
N ASP A 85 6.51 6.91 5.69
CA ASP A 85 6.49 8.38 5.80
C ASP A 85 5.19 9.00 5.25
N GLU A 86 4.41 8.27 4.45
CA GLU A 86 3.08 8.73 4.01
C GLU A 86 2.01 8.60 5.10
N PHE A 87 2.32 7.94 6.22
CA PHE A 87 1.41 7.71 7.35
C PHE A 87 1.85 8.42 8.63
N THR A 88 2.87 9.28 8.56
CA THR A 88 3.28 10.10 9.70
C THR A 88 2.38 11.33 9.82
N GLU A 89 1.33 11.24 10.63
CA GLU A 89 0.89 12.39 11.43
C GLU A 89 0.93 12.05 12.92
N VAL A 90 1.57 12.96 13.65
CA VAL A 90 1.63 13.06 15.11
C VAL A 90 0.32 13.71 15.56
N GLU A 91 -0.55 12.97 16.24
CA GLU A 91 -1.61 13.63 17.02
C GLU A 91 -1.00 14.18 18.32
N GLU A 92 -0.60 15.46 18.30
CA GLU A 92 -0.78 16.31 19.49
C GLU A 92 -2.28 16.62 19.62
N ASN A 93 -2.85 16.21 20.75
CA ASN A 93 -4.20 16.48 21.27
C ASN A 93 -5.28 15.43 20.98
N ALA A 94 -5.42 14.52 21.95
CA ALA A 94 -6.72 14.07 22.46
C ALA A 94 -6.74 14.17 23.99
#